data_AF-A0A3R6CS82-F1
#
_entry.id   AF-A0A3R6CS82-F1
#
_cell.length_a   1.000
_cell.length_b   1.000
_cell.length_c   1.000
_cell.angle_alpha   90.00
_cell.angle_beta   90.00
_cell.angle_gamma   90.00
#
_symmetry.space_group_name_H-M   'P 1'
#
loop_
_entity.id
_entity.type
_entity.pdbx_description
1 polymer ?
#
loop_
_entity_poly.entity_id
_entity_poly.type
_entity_poly.pdbx_seq_one_letter_code
_entity_poly.pdbx_strand_id
1 'polypeptide(L)'
;MIRFVPGQTYEIEFDYKVDARDVYKVVGISPSEKVPVFSYDLNRPGKCRVCFTVPSCTDFYIAIMKQGNGMLIIDDFGIKGKLMQ
;
A
#
# COMPACT_ATOMS: atom_id res chain seq x y z
N MET A 1 10.78 9.01 -6.72
CA MET A 1 10.07 9.08 -5.43
C MET A 1 8.64 9.49 -5.71
N ILE A 2 7.65 8.73 -5.26
CA ILE A 2 6.23 9.08 -5.45
C ILE A 2 5.83 10.11 -4.39
N ARG A 3 5.13 11.17 -4.78
CA ARG A 3 4.59 12.19 -3.88
C ARG A 3 3.08 12.24 -3.98
N PHE A 4 2.43 12.07 -2.83
CA PHE A 4 0.98 12.08 -2.70
C PHE A 4 0.50 13.49 -2.31
N VAL A 5 -0.60 13.94 -2.92
CA VAL A 5 -1.23 15.23 -2.57
C VAL A 5 -2.13 15.02 -1.35
N PRO A 6 -1.96 15.79 -0.27
CA PRO A 6 -2.84 15.71 0.90
C PRO A 6 -4.32 15.93 0.53
N GLY A 7 -5.21 15.12 1.11
CA GLY A 7 -6.66 15.18 0.86
C GLY A 7 -7.13 14.63 -0.49
N GLN A 8 -6.23 14.16 -1.35
CA GLN A 8 -6.61 13.50 -2.61
C GLN A 8 -6.81 12.00 -2.41
N THR A 9 -7.73 11.43 -3.20
CA THR A 9 -7.98 9.99 -3.26
C THR A 9 -7.16 9.35 -4.38
N TYR A 10 -6.56 8.21 -4.08
CA TYR A 10 -5.80 7.39 -5.00
C TYR A 10 -6.28 5.95 -4.94
N GLU A 11 -5.98 5.20 -5.99
CA GLU A 11 -6.02 3.73 -6.00
C GLU A 11 -4.61 3.21 -6.31
N ILE A 12 -4.10 2.28 -5.50
CA ILE A 12 -2.98 1.45 -5.92
C ILE A 12 -3.50 0.13 -6.47
N GLU A 13 -2.84 -0.38 -7.49
CA GLU A 13 -3.03 -1.74 -7.95
C GLU A 13 -1.70 -2.42 -8.28
N PHE A 14 -1.61 -3.72 -8.02
CA PHE A 14 -0.47 -4.55 -8.40
C PHE A 14 -0.86 -6.02 -8.37
N ASP A 15 -0.19 -6.83 -9.19
CA ASP A 15 -0.29 -8.27 -9.15
C ASP A 15 0.76 -8.82 -8.18
N TYR A 16 0.42 -9.87 -7.43
CA TYR A 16 1.31 -10.42 -6.41
C TYR A 16 1.21 -11.94 -6.25
N LYS A 17 2.32 -12.52 -5.80
CA LYS A 17 2.43 -13.92 -5.37
C LYS A 17 3.03 -13.98 -3.97
N VAL A 18 2.48 -14.85 -3.15
CA VAL A 18 2.98 -15.19 -1.82
C VAL A 18 3.06 -16.70 -1.66
N ASP A 19 4.01 -17.17 -0.86
CA ASP A 19 4.20 -18.58 -0.51
C ASP A 19 3.62 -18.93 0.88
N ALA A 20 3.33 -17.92 1.71
CA ALA A 20 2.80 -18.07 3.05
C ALA A 20 1.66 -17.07 3.31
N ARG A 21 0.63 -17.53 4.03
CA ARG A 21 -0.49 -16.68 4.48
C ARG A 21 -0.10 -15.91 5.74
N ASP A 22 -0.74 -14.76 5.94
CA ASP A 22 -0.64 -13.94 7.14
C ASP A 22 0.78 -13.42 7.43
N VAL A 23 1.65 -13.41 6.42
CA VAL A 23 3.04 -12.91 6.51
C VAL A 23 3.17 -11.47 6.01
N TYR A 24 2.42 -11.10 4.97
CA TYR A 24 2.60 -9.85 4.26
C TYR A 24 1.33 -9.01 4.25
N LYS A 25 1.49 -7.69 4.47
CA LYS A 25 0.43 -6.70 4.32
C LYS A 25 0.96 -5.52 3.53
N VAL A 26 0.12 -4.91 2.69
CA VAL A 26 0.37 -3.55 2.18
C VAL A 26 -0.37 -2.56 3.07
N VAL A 27 0.33 -1.51 3.48
CA VAL A 27 -0.17 -0.51 4.42
C VAL A 27 0.10 0.91 3.91
N GLY A 28 -0.83 1.81 4.18
CA GLY A 28 -0.63 3.25 4.06
C GLY A 28 -0.36 3.83 5.44
N ILE A 29 0.82 4.42 5.64
CA ILE A 29 1.25 4.95 6.93
C ILE A 29 1.42 6.46 6.82
N SER A 30 0.95 7.19 7.82
CA SER A 30 1.41 8.54 8.13
C SER A 30 1.90 8.54 9.58
N PRO A 31 3.14 8.98 9.88
CA PRO A 31 3.66 9.13 11.24
C PRO A 31 2.78 9.98 12.16
N SER A 32 1.99 10.92 11.63
CA SER A 32 1.04 11.70 12.45
C SER A 32 -0.24 10.93 12.81
N GLU A 33 -0.53 9.82 12.14
CA GLU A 33 -1.70 8.99 12.40
C GLU A 33 -1.37 7.86 13.37
N LYS A 34 -2.26 7.63 14.36
CA LYS A 34 -2.10 6.53 15.34
C LYS A 34 -2.29 5.15 14.72
N VAL A 35 -3.01 5.08 13.60
CA VAL A 35 -3.37 3.86 12.90
C VAL A 35 -3.02 3.99 11.42
N PRO A 36 -2.73 2.89 10.72
CA PRO A 36 -2.56 2.94 9.27
C PRO A 36 -3.81 3.51 8.59
N VAL A 37 -3.61 4.36 7.58
CA VAL A 37 -4.66 4.90 6.71
C VAL A 37 -5.41 3.76 6.02
N PHE A 38 -4.66 2.72 5.63
CA PHE A 38 -5.22 1.44 5.19
C PHE A 38 -4.27 0.30 5.54
N SER A 39 -4.83 -0.91 5.59
CA SER A 39 -4.09 -2.16 5.72
C SER A 39 -4.80 -3.24 4.90
N TYR A 40 -4.07 -3.95 4.05
CA TYR A 40 -4.60 -5.02 3.21
C TYR A 40 -3.69 -6.26 3.27
N ASP A 41 -4.27 -7.40 3.64
CA ASP A 41 -3.54 -8.67 3.79
C ASP A 41 -3.28 -9.34 2.44
N LEU A 42 -2.04 -9.79 2.22
CA LEU A 42 -1.61 -10.47 0.99
C LEU A 42 -1.54 -11.98 1.25
N ASN A 43 -2.69 -12.63 1.33
CA ASN A 43 -2.80 -14.02 1.81
C ASN A 43 -2.84 -15.11 0.74
N ARG A 44 -2.97 -14.74 -0.53
CA ARG A 44 -2.96 -15.69 -1.65
C ARG A 44 -2.55 -14.95 -2.93
N PRO A 45 -1.91 -15.62 -3.91
CA PRO A 45 -1.63 -15.00 -5.20
C PRO A 45 -2.88 -14.35 -5.82
N GLY A 46 -2.70 -13.18 -6.41
CA GLY A 46 -3.81 -12.42 -7.00
C GLY A 46 -3.45 -10.97 -7.28
N LYS A 47 -4.47 -10.13 -7.36
CA LYS A 47 -4.34 -8.70 -7.60
C LYS A 47 -4.75 -7.92 -6.37
N CYS A 48 -3.89 -7.01 -5.92
CA CYS A 48 -4.22 -6.03 -4.89
C CYS A 48 -4.83 -4.80 -5.56
N ARG A 49 -5.92 -4.28 -4.97
CA ARG A 49 -6.53 -3.00 -5.33
C ARG A 49 -7.00 -2.31 -4.07
N VAL A 50 -6.43 -1.15 -3.76
CA VAL A 50 -6.77 -0.40 -2.55
C VAL A 50 -6.98 1.06 -2.89
N CYS A 51 -8.19 1.55 -2.59
CA CYS A 51 -8.52 2.96 -2.63
C CYS A 51 -8.25 3.59 -1.26
N PHE A 52 -7.63 4.76 -1.23
CA PHE A 52 -7.35 5.49 0.01
C PHE A 52 -7.32 6.99 -0.24
N THR A 53 -7.65 7.75 0.80
CA THR A 53 -7.50 9.21 0.81
C THR A 53 -6.27 9.56 1.65
N VAL A 54 -5.39 10.35 1.07
CA VAL A 54 -4.16 10.80 1.74
C VAL A 54 -4.55 11.74 2.87
N PRO A 55 -4.10 11.51 4.12
CA PRO A 55 -4.37 12.44 5.22
C PRO A 55 -3.81 13.83 4.92
N SER A 56 -4.20 14.82 5.71
CA SER A 56 -3.68 16.20 5.63
C SER A 56 -2.23 16.31 6.15
N CYS A 57 -1.33 15.47 5.64
CA CYS A 57 0.07 15.33 6.05
C CYS A 57 0.97 15.17 4.81
N THR A 58 2.26 15.46 4.95
CA THR A 58 3.23 15.40 3.84
C THR A 58 4.15 14.18 3.90
N ASP A 59 4.07 13.41 4.97
CA ASP A 59 4.91 12.27 5.31
C ASP A 59 4.21 10.92 5.08
N PHE A 60 3.09 10.92 4.34
CA PHE A 60 2.39 9.70 3.97
C PHE A 60 3.21 8.84 2.99
N TYR A 61 3.28 7.55 3.25
CA TYR A 61 3.90 6.56 2.36
C TYR A 61 3.18 5.22 2.39
N ILE A 62 3.42 4.44 1.34
CA ILE A 62 2.93 3.06 1.22
C ILE A 62 4.10 2.13 1.48
N ALA A 63 3.88 1.10 2.30
CA ALA A 63 4.89 0.11 2.63
C ALA A 63 4.32 -1.31 2.57
N ILE A 64 5.23 -2.28 2.40
CA ILE A 64 4.96 -3.68 2.68
C ILE A 64 5.48 -3.98 4.08
N MET A 65 4.60 -4.48 4.95
CA MET A 65 4.96 -5.00 6.26
C MET A 65 5.10 -6.52 6.18
N LYS A 66 6.22 -7.05 6.71
CA LYS A 66 6.50 -8.48 6.85
C LYS A 66 6.46 -8.87 8.32
N GLN A 67 5.67 -9.87 8.67
CA GLN A 67 5.44 -10.33 10.06
C GLN A 67 5.93 -11.77 10.32
N GLY A 68 6.60 -12.40 9.35
CA GLY A 68 7.07 -13.77 9.47
C GLY A 68 8.02 -14.14 8.33
N ASN A 69 8.23 -15.44 8.13
CA ASN A 69 9.06 -15.95 7.05
C ASN A 69 8.21 -16.25 5.80
N GLY A 70 8.78 -15.98 4.63
CA GLY A 70 8.14 -16.21 3.34
C GLY A 70 8.75 -15.34 2.26
N MET A 71 8.19 -15.44 1.07
CA MET A 71 8.53 -14.71 -0.15
C MET A 71 7.31 -13.97 -0.68
N LEU A 72 7.52 -12.71 -1.05
CA LEU A 72 6.54 -11.89 -1.75
C LEU A 72 7.14 -11.45 -3.08
N ILE A 73 6.38 -11.63 -4.16
CA ILE A 73 6.68 -11.10 -5.48
C ILE A 73 5.56 -10.11 -5.82
N ILE A 74 5.94 -8.91 -6.27
CA ILE A 74 5.03 -7.87 -6.75
C ILE A 74 5.38 -7.58 -8.20
N ASP A 75 4.38 -7.44 -9.05
CA ASP A 75 4.50 -7.07 -10.45
C ASP A 75 3.39 -6.08 -10.86
N ASP A 76 3.55 -5.43 -12.00
CA ASP A 76 2.55 -4.52 -12.58
C ASP A 76 2.04 -3.44 -11.61
N PHE A 77 2.96 -2.83 -10.85
CA PHE A 77 2.60 -1.79 -9.88
C PHE A 77 2.13 -0.50 -10.56
N GLY A 78 0.90 -0.10 -10.25
CA GLY A 78 0.26 1.11 -10.75
C GLY A 78 -0.35 1.96 -9.64
N ILE A 79 -0.38 3.27 -9.87
CA ILE A 79 -1.10 4.23 -9.04
C ILE A 79 -2.03 5.02 -9.94
N LYS A 80 -3.33 5.02 -9.61
CA LYS A 80 -4.34 5.87 -10.25
C LYS A 80 -4.66 7.05 -9.35
N GLY A 81 -4.64 8.24 -9.92
CA GLY A 81 -4.92 9.50 -9.23
C GLY A 81 -4.00 10.61 -9.71
N LYS A 82 -4.25 11.83 -9.26
CA LYS A 82 -3.44 13.00 -9.64
C LYS A 82 -2.16 13.02 -8.82
N LEU A 83 -1.07 12.48 -9.37
CA LEU A 83 0.25 12.57 -8.74
C LEU A 83 0.76 14.01 -8.79
N MET A 84 1.53 14.45 -7.79
CA MET A 84 2.32 15.68 -7.91
C MET A 84 3.38 15.47 -8.99
N GLN A 85 3.47 16.41 -9.93
CA GLN A 85 4.59 16.50 -10.88
C GLN A 85 5.83 17.08 -10.19
#